data_AF-A0ABD7RAR6-F1
#
_entry.id   AF-A0ABD7RAR6-F1
#
_cell.length_a   1.000
_cell.length_b   1.000
_cell.length_c   1.000
_cell.angle_alpha   90.00
_cell.angle_beta   90.00
_cell.angle_gamma   90.00
#
_symmetry.space_group_name_H-M   'P 1'
#
loop_
_entity.id
_entity.type
_entity.pdbx_description
1 polymer ?
#
loop_
_entity_poly.entity_id
_entity_poly.type
_entity_poly.pdbx_seq_one_letter_code
_entity_poly.pdbx_strand_id
1 'polypeptide(L)'
;MKKIKIIKHLKFGILTYFTLASLCTTSIVFADRHPGYSYESDLGYRNPNWMSKLEDTKRISELSIPGTHGSMALHGASFIDENLTRNQTMPLPQQFNAGIRYVDMRVKRVKNSFTMQHGIVNQKAMFEDVLKETIQFLRENPQETILMRLKEETDPENGSQSFEEIFKSYKDRNVSYFWEPNSVPFSERNNPKLGDIRGKIVILQNFSAVEEYGINYESLNIQDNFEVSAGADGMYEKWSTVKNQLLKANNDSNNNHIYLNHFSGTGGATALWNNYYPWFVASGKENRDTGSNPQLIQKNTTNEWKDFPRDTNGQVFYGGMNTMGTDFILQGGIRHSGIIAADFPGPGLIDSIIKLNGINVNEKEILISQISSDSKPLPGEKNRSSQNFSINNLPPGTIGLKWIIEPTQGETSDSISFNIMVDVSLGLDRVSWSNISNESRTAADTNSKYYIANPSGVNHPFTVKVYAITN
;
A
#
# COMPACT_ATOMS: atom_id res chain seq x y z
N MET A 1 55.62 -62.51 42.02
CA MET A 1 54.63 -63.40 42.66
C MET A 1 53.76 -62.61 43.65
N LYS A 2 52.49 -62.35 43.32
CA LYS A 2 51.29 -62.53 44.16
C LYS A 2 50.14 -61.70 43.56
N LYS A 3 49.08 -62.42 43.17
CA LYS A 3 47.75 -61.92 42.81
C LYS A 3 47.00 -61.45 44.07
N ILE A 4 45.99 -60.59 43.89
CA ILE A 4 44.60 -60.60 44.43
C ILE A 4 44.00 -59.19 44.15
N LYS A 5 43.08 -58.99 43.17
CA LYS A 5 41.59 -59.04 43.24
C LYS A 5 41.01 -58.04 44.28
N ILE A 6 40.03 -57.15 44.05
CA ILE A 6 38.78 -57.16 43.25
C ILE A 6 38.10 -55.75 43.32
N ILE A 7 37.61 -55.23 42.18
CA ILE A 7 36.25 -54.72 41.86
C ILE A 7 35.59 -53.53 42.62
N LYS A 8 35.27 -52.46 41.83
CA LYS A 8 33.97 -51.74 41.60
C LYS A 8 33.80 -50.24 41.88
N HIS A 9 33.33 -49.58 40.80
CA HIS A 9 32.35 -48.49 40.64
C HIS A 9 32.71 -47.01 40.89
N LEU A 10 32.84 -46.31 39.74
CA LEU A 10 32.03 -45.17 39.29
C LEU A 10 31.82 -43.98 40.24
N LYS A 11 32.33 -42.82 39.83
CA LYS A 11 31.56 -41.58 39.57
C LYS A 11 32.50 -40.52 38.97
N PHE A 12 32.38 -40.27 37.66
CA PHE A 12 32.89 -39.04 37.06
C PHE A 12 31.88 -37.92 37.39
N GLY A 13 32.30 -36.97 38.22
CA GLY A 13 31.57 -35.73 38.43
C GLY A 13 31.75 -34.84 37.21
N ILE A 14 30.67 -34.63 36.45
CA ILE A 14 30.59 -33.54 35.47
C ILE A 14 30.23 -32.28 36.26
N LEU A 15 31.18 -31.35 36.29
CA LEU A 15 30.98 -30.01 36.82
C LEU A 15 30.20 -29.20 35.77
N THR A 16 28.88 -29.15 35.90
CA THR A 16 28.03 -28.35 35.01
C THR A 16 28.12 -26.88 35.43
N TYR A 17 28.76 -26.06 34.61
CA TYR A 17 28.68 -24.60 34.69
C TYR A 17 27.23 -24.19 34.46
N PHE A 18 26.57 -23.65 35.48
CA PHE A 18 25.36 -22.85 35.29
C PHE A 18 25.76 -21.51 34.69
N THR A 19 25.78 -21.41 33.36
CA THR A 19 25.59 -20.11 32.72
C THR A 19 24.13 -19.74 32.92
N LEU A 20 23.91 -18.75 33.80
CA LEU A 20 22.65 -18.06 33.94
C LEU A 20 22.42 -17.30 32.62
N ALA A 21 21.86 -18.00 31.63
CA ALA A 21 21.32 -17.36 30.44
C ALA A 21 20.19 -16.47 30.94
N SER A 22 20.48 -15.17 31.04
CA SER A 22 19.45 -14.14 31.11
C SER A 22 18.46 -14.46 30.00
N LEU A 23 17.24 -14.87 30.39
CA LEU A 23 16.14 -14.91 29.45
C LEU A 23 15.97 -13.46 28.96
N CYS A 24 16.56 -13.15 27.80
CA CYS A 24 16.04 -12.10 26.96
C CYS A 24 14.58 -12.47 26.71
N THR A 25 13.68 -11.89 27.51
CA THR A 25 12.29 -11.73 27.12
C THR A 25 12.34 -10.87 25.87
N THR A 26 12.43 -11.51 24.70
CA THR A 26 12.10 -10.85 23.45
C THR A 26 10.65 -10.44 23.59
N SER A 27 10.40 -9.17 23.86
CA SER A 27 9.08 -8.59 23.65
C SER A 27 8.70 -8.96 22.22
N ILE A 28 7.69 -9.79 22.05
CA ILE A 28 7.18 -10.16 20.75
C ILE A 28 6.53 -8.89 20.21
N VAL A 29 7.27 -8.11 19.43
CA VAL A 29 6.70 -7.06 18.60
C VAL A 29 5.96 -7.79 17.48
N PHE A 30 4.64 -7.65 17.47
CA PHE A 30 3.77 -8.33 16.52
C PHE A 30 3.95 -7.73 15.12
N ALA A 31 3.98 -8.61 14.11
CA ALA A 31 3.83 -8.30 12.70
C ALA A 31 2.55 -7.46 12.49
N ASP A 32 2.69 -6.17 12.21
CA ASP A 32 1.56 -5.25 12.05
C ASP A 32 1.24 -5.03 10.58
N ARG A 33 0.16 -5.62 10.05
CA ARG A 33 -0.33 -5.31 8.70
C ARG A 33 -1.06 -3.97 8.71
N HIS A 34 -0.30 -2.88 8.61
CA HIS A 34 -0.87 -1.55 8.46
C HIS A 34 -1.60 -1.40 7.11
N PRO A 35 -2.89 -1.02 7.06
CA PRO A 35 -3.68 -1.05 5.83
C PRO A 35 -3.24 -0.02 4.79
N GLY A 36 -2.44 0.97 5.19
CA GLY A 36 -1.83 1.95 4.29
C GLY A 36 -0.79 1.39 3.31
N TYR A 37 -0.17 0.24 3.60
CA TYR A 37 0.92 -0.32 2.79
C TYR A 37 0.66 -1.78 2.42
N SER A 38 1.00 -2.17 1.18
CA SER A 38 0.94 -3.58 0.76
C SER A 38 1.96 -3.87 -0.34
N TYR A 39 2.75 -4.92 -0.15
CA TYR A 39 3.67 -5.46 -1.15
C TYR A 39 3.06 -6.66 -1.89
N GLU A 40 1.76 -6.90 -1.75
CA GLU A 40 1.07 -7.96 -2.48
C GLU A 40 0.77 -7.52 -3.92
N SER A 41 0.70 -8.46 -4.85
CA SER A 41 0.27 -8.18 -6.24
C SER A 41 -1.25 -8.08 -6.40
N ASP A 42 -2.00 -8.57 -5.41
CA ASP A 42 -3.46 -8.45 -5.30
C ASP A 42 -3.77 -8.01 -3.86
N LEU A 43 -4.50 -6.90 -3.71
CA LEU A 43 -4.86 -6.34 -2.41
C LEU A 43 -6.09 -7.02 -1.80
N GLY A 44 -6.86 -7.77 -2.59
CA GLY A 44 -8.19 -8.23 -2.18
C GLY A 44 -9.21 -7.10 -1.99
N TYR A 45 -8.86 -5.86 -2.32
CA TYR A 45 -9.72 -4.67 -2.28
C TYR A 45 -10.01 -4.21 -3.70
N ARG A 46 -11.28 -3.96 -4.02
CA ARG A 46 -11.71 -3.53 -5.36
C ARG A 46 -12.70 -2.38 -5.30
N ASN A 47 -12.37 -1.26 -5.91
CA ASN A 47 -13.28 -0.14 -6.09
C ASN A 47 -13.17 0.42 -7.52
N PRO A 48 -13.52 -0.38 -8.55
CA PRO A 48 -13.25 -0.07 -9.95
C PRO A 48 -14.16 1.03 -10.51
N ASN A 49 -15.19 1.47 -9.80
CA ASN A 49 -16.21 2.39 -10.31
C ASN A 49 -16.56 3.52 -9.33
N TRP A 50 -15.63 3.95 -8.49
CA TRP A 50 -15.93 4.94 -7.46
C TRP A 50 -16.29 6.33 -8.02
N MET A 51 -15.68 6.74 -9.14
CA MET A 51 -15.99 8.05 -9.74
C MET A 51 -17.41 8.10 -10.33
N SER A 52 -18.03 6.96 -10.64
CA SER A 52 -19.43 6.88 -11.08
C SER A 52 -20.45 7.43 -10.08
N LYS A 53 -20.07 7.51 -8.80
CA LYS A 53 -20.91 8.03 -7.70
C LYS A 53 -20.81 9.55 -7.54
N LEU A 54 -19.94 10.20 -8.30
CA LEU A 54 -19.70 11.64 -8.24
C LEU A 54 -20.46 12.37 -9.33
N GLU A 55 -20.84 13.61 -9.06
CA GLU A 55 -21.50 14.48 -10.03
C GLU A 55 -20.54 14.89 -11.16
N ASP A 56 -21.09 15.01 -12.37
CA ASP A 56 -20.34 15.42 -13.56
C ASP A 56 -19.78 16.85 -13.46
N THR A 57 -20.35 17.68 -12.59
CA THR A 57 -19.97 19.08 -12.36
C THR A 57 -18.67 19.24 -11.59
N LYS A 58 -18.24 18.22 -10.81
CA LYS A 58 -17.00 18.26 -10.04
C LYS A 58 -15.80 18.41 -10.98
N ARG A 59 -14.89 19.30 -10.66
CA ARG A 59 -13.60 19.46 -11.35
C ARG A 59 -12.56 18.52 -10.79
N ILE A 60 -11.51 18.24 -11.57
CA ILE A 60 -10.38 17.41 -11.12
C ILE A 60 -9.75 17.97 -9.84
N SER A 61 -9.63 19.29 -9.70
CA SER A 61 -9.08 19.93 -8.49
C SER A 61 -9.89 19.69 -7.21
N GLU A 62 -11.16 19.29 -7.33
CA GLU A 62 -12.06 19.03 -6.21
C GLU A 62 -12.05 17.55 -5.78
N LEU A 63 -11.29 16.71 -6.49
CA LEU A 63 -11.23 15.27 -6.25
C LEU A 63 -9.98 14.88 -5.45
N SER A 64 -10.20 14.05 -4.45
CA SER A 64 -9.14 13.29 -3.79
C SER A 64 -8.90 12.01 -4.58
N ILE A 65 -7.73 11.89 -5.23
CA ILE A 65 -7.47 10.83 -6.20
C ILE A 65 -6.30 9.96 -5.72
N PRO A 66 -6.52 8.64 -5.52
CA PRO A 66 -5.42 7.72 -5.24
C PRO A 66 -4.63 7.44 -6.53
N GLY A 67 -3.32 7.40 -6.37
CA GLY A 67 -2.37 7.31 -7.47
C GLY A 67 -1.14 6.47 -7.13
N THR A 68 -0.46 6.01 -8.17
CA THR A 68 0.75 5.19 -8.07
C THR A 68 1.94 5.87 -8.74
N HIS A 69 3.02 6.07 -7.98
CA HIS A 69 4.32 6.46 -8.54
C HIS A 69 4.94 5.27 -9.29
N GLY A 70 5.63 5.55 -10.42
CA GLY A 70 6.24 4.52 -11.25
C GLY A 70 5.28 3.36 -11.51
N SER A 71 4.11 3.63 -12.10
CA SER A 71 2.98 2.67 -12.11
C SER A 71 3.32 1.35 -12.81
N MET A 72 4.26 1.39 -13.76
CA MET A 72 4.77 0.20 -14.45
C MET A 72 6.13 -0.28 -13.92
N ALA A 73 6.66 0.31 -12.84
CA ALA A 73 7.92 -0.09 -12.22
C ALA A 73 7.74 -1.36 -11.37
N LEU A 74 7.52 -2.48 -12.05
CA LEU A 74 7.24 -3.82 -11.50
C LEU A 74 8.49 -4.70 -11.39
N HIS A 75 9.61 -4.27 -11.97
CA HIS A 75 10.81 -5.10 -12.11
C HIS A 75 12.09 -4.33 -11.82
N GLY A 76 13.06 -5.02 -11.20
CA GLY A 76 14.47 -4.63 -11.23
C GLY A 76 15.22 -5.21 -12.43
N ALA A 77 16.42 -4.70 -12.70
CA ALA A 77 17.30 -5.27 -13.72
C ALA A 77 17.89 -6.62 -13.27
N SER A 78 18.00 -6.83 -11.96
CA SER A 78 18.47 -8.02 -11.26
C SER A 78 17.76 -8.16 -9.91
N PHE A 79 18.04 -9.25 -9.18
CA PHE A 79 17.52 -9.43 -7.82
C PHE A 79 18.13 -8.44 -6.80
N ILE A 80 19.26 -7.79 -7.13
CA ILE A 80 20.00 -6.90 -6.21
C ILE A 80 19.38 -5.50 -6.21
N ASP A 81 18.98 -5.00 -7.38
CA ASP A 81 18.40 -3.66 -7.58
C ASP A 81 16.86 -3.66 -7.64
N GLU A 82 16.23 -4.83 -7.52
CA GLU A 82 14.78 -4.99 -7.43
C GLU A 82 14.18 -4.13 -6.31
N ASN A 83 14.87 -4.03 -5.17
CA ASN A 83 14.43 -3.18 -4.07
C ASN A 83 14.52 -1.68 -4.39
N LEU A 84 15.45 -1.27 -5.26
CA LEU A 84 15.68 0.15 -5.57
C LEU A 84 14.71 0.67 -6.63
N THR A 85 14.37 -0.17 -7.59
CA THR A 85 13.73 0.24 -8.84
C THR A 85 12.26 -0.17 -8.93
N ARG A 86 11.81 -1.11 -8.10
CA ARG A 86 10.39 -1.45 -8.01
C ARG A 86 9.64 -0.43 -7.16
N ASN A 87 8.54 0.08 -7.70
CA ASN A 87 7.61 0.95 -7.00
C ASN A 87 6.25 0.28 -6.75
N GLN A 88 5.91 -0.73 -7.57
CA GLN A 88 4.63 -1.42 -7.49
C GLN A 88 4.81 -2.95 -7.59
N THR A 89 3.96 -3.69 -6.89
CA THR A 89 3.77 -5.14 -7.07
C THR A 89 2.45 -5.45 -7.77
N MET A 90 1.46 -4.56 -7.66
CA MET A 90 0.22 -4.65 -8.41
C MET A 90 0.47 -4.42 -9.91
N PRO A 91 0.08 -5.33 -10.80
CA PRO A 91 0.03 -5.02 -12.23
C PRO A 91 -1.05 -3.96 -12.49
N LEU A 92 -0.92 -3.23 -13.61
CA LEU A 92 -1.78 -2.08 -13.93
C LEU A 92 -3.30 -2.36 -13.83
N PRO A 93 -3.83 -3.51 -14.30
CA PRO A 93 -5.25 -3.82 -14.13
C PRO A 93 -5.68 -3.93 -12.66
N GLN A 94 -4.80 -4.42 -11.77
CA GLN A 94 -5.09 -4.50 -10.34
C GLN A 94 -5.05 -3.12 -9.68
N GLN A 95 -4.16 -2.23 -10.11
CA GLN A 95 -4.16 -0.83 -9.67
C GLN A 95 -5.50 -0.15 -9.99
N PHE A 96 -5.98 -0.27 -11.23
CA PHE A 96 -7.28 0.30 -11.63
C PHE A 96 -8.45 -0.33 -10.86
N ASN A 97 -8.44 -1.66 -10.70
CA ASN A 97 -9.46 -2.38 -9.95
C ASN A 97 -9.49 -1.98 -8.47
N ALA A 98 -8.34 -1.71 -7.86
CA ALA A 98 -8.25 -1.20 -6.50
C ALA A 98 -8.79 0.24 -6.38
N GLY A 99 -8.86 1.00 -7.47
CA GLY A 99 -9.42 2.36 -7.48
C GLY A 99 -8.41 3.45 -7.81
N ILE A 100 -7.18 3.09 -8.19
CA ILE A 100 -6.17 4.04 -8.69
C ILE A 100 -6.69 4.75 -9.94
N ARG A 101 -6.59 6.09 -9.98
CA ARG A 101 -6.98 6.91 -11.14
C ARG A 101 -5.91 7.91 -11.58
N TYR A 102 -4.82 8.05 -10.82
CA TYR A 102 -3.59 8.68 -11.27
C TYR A 102 -2.50 7.63 -11.50
N VAL A 103 -1.89 7.64 -12.69
CA VAL A 103 -0.79 6.73 -13.02
C VAL A 103 0.41 7.50 -13.60
N ASP A 104 1.59 7.20 -13.08
CA ASP A 104 2.88 7.75 -13.51
C ASP A 104 3.54 6.83 -14.55
N MET A 105 3.46 7.22 -15.82
CA MET A 105 4.00 6.49 -16.97
C MET A 105 5.30 7.12 -17.45
N ARG A 106 6.38 6.35 -17.31
CA ARG A 106 7.75 6.74 -17.64
C ARG A 106 8.23 5.91 -18.82
N VAL A 107 8.62 6.59 -19.89
CA VAL A 107 8.93 5.92 -21.17
C VAL A 107 10.29 6.30 -21.71
N LYS A 108 10.87 5.41 -22.50
CA LYS A 108 11.99 5.69 -23.40
C LYS A 108 11.53 5.52 -24.84
N ARG A 109 11.98 6.41 -25.71
CA ARG A 109 11.78 6.29 -27.15
C ARG A 109 12.68 5.22 -27.75
N VAL A 110 12.06 4.29 -28.47
CA VAL A 110 12.73 3.24 -29.23
C VAL A 110 12.11 3.20 -30.62
N LYS A 111 12.86 3.72 -31.60
CA LYS A 111 12.43 3.89 -33.00
C LYS A 111 11.15 4.75 -33.07
N ASN A 112 10.00 4.15 -33.33
CA ASN A 112 8.70 4.78 -33.46
C ASN A 112 7.74 4.41 -32.31
N SER A 113 8.28 3.99 -31.16
CA SER A 113 7.51 3.45 -30.05
C SER A 113 8.06 3.88 -28.70
N PHE A 114 7.32 3.55 -27.64
CA PHE A 114 7.66 3.86 -26.26
C PHE A 114 7.79 2.55 -25.49
N THR A 115 8.96 2.30 -24.91
CA THR A 115 9.18 1.22 -23.93
C THR A 115 8.99 1.78 -22.54
N MET A 116 8.33 1.05 -21.64
CA MET A 116 8.20 1.43 -20.23
C MET A 116 9.54 1.32 -19.50
N GLN A 117 9.90 2.34 -18.74
CA GLN A 117 11.18 2.47 -18.04
C GLN A 117 11.00 2.98 -16.62
N HIS A 118 11.96 2.66 -15.75
CA HIS A 118 12.14 3.35 -14.48
C HIS A 118 13.64 3.51 -14.24
N GLY A 119 14.13 4.74 -14.29
CA GLY A 119 15.56 4.99 -14.53
C GLY A 119 16.06 4.23 -15.76
N ILE A 120 17.18 3.50 -15.62
CA ILE A 120 17.77 2.68 -16.70
C ILE A 120 17.11 1.31 -16.89
N VAL A 121 16.13 0.95 -16.05
CA VAL A 121 15.58 -0.41 -15.98
C VAL A 121 14.33 -0.55 -16.83
N ASN A 122 14.44 -1.39 -17.87
CA ASN A 122 13.32 -1.75 -18.74
C ASN A 122 12.29 -2.58 -17.94
N GLN A 123 11.05 -2.09 -17.93
CA GLN A 123 9.95 -2.68 -17.19
C GLN A 123 9.21 -3.79 -17.96
N LYS A 124 9.82 -4.31 -19.04
CA LYS A 124 9.34 -5.44 -19.84
C LYS A 124 7.93 -5.24 -20.42
N ALA A 125 7.57 -3.98 -20.67
CA ALA A 125 6.28 -3.58 -21.23
C ALA A 125 6.46 -2.43 -22.22
N MET A 126 5.56 -2.35 -23.19
CA MET A 126 5.42 -1.23 -24.12
C MET A 126 4.30 -0.30 -23.66
N PHE A 127 4.31 0.95 -24.13
CA PHE A 127 3.18 1.86 -23.88
C PHE A 127 1.87 1.36 -24.53
N GLU A 128 1.94 0.61 -25.63
CA GLU A 128 0.77 -0.04 -26.23
C GLU A 128 0.09 -1.02 -25.25
N ASP A 129 0.87 -1.74 -24.41
CA ASP A 129 0.32 -2.63 -23.39
C ASP A 129 -0.43 -1.82 -22.32
N VAL A 130 0.13 -0.68 -21.90
CA VAL A 130 -0.51 0.26 -20.97
C VAL A 130 -1.84 0.76 -21.55
N LEU A 131 -1.85 1.20 -22.81
CA LEU A 131 -3.06 1.69 -23.46
C LEU A 131 -4.11 0.60 -23.58
N LYS A 132 -3.73 -0.62 -23.95
CA LYS A 132 -4.65 -1.76 -24.04
C LYS A 132 -5.36 -2.01 -22.71
N GLU A 133 -4.63 -2.12 -21.61
CA GLU A 133 -5.20 -2.36 -20.28
C GLU A 133 -6.06 -1.18 -19.80
N THR A 134 -5.60 0.06 -20.05
CA THR A 134 -6.32 1.29 -19.66
C THR A 134 -7.64 1.42 -20.43
N ILE A 135 -7.61 1.20 -21.74
CA ILE A 135 -8.79 1.25 -22.62
C ILE A 135 -9.78 0.14 -22.26
N GLN A 136 -9.30 -1.06 -21.94
CA GLN A 136 -10.16 -2.15 -21.49
C GLN A 136 -10.88 -1.76 -20.18
N PHE A 137 -10.13 -1.20 -19.21
CA PHE A 137 -10.71 -0.73 -17.96
C PHE A 137 -11.78 0.36 -18.18
N LEU A 138 -11.50 1.36 -19.02
CA LEU A 138 -12.46 2.44 -19.33
C LEU A 138 -13.67 1.94 -20.11
N ARG A 139 -13.52 0.90 -20.95
CA ARG A 139 -14.66 0.25 -21.63
C ARG A 139 -15.59 -0.44 -20.64
N GLU A 140 -15.02 -1.11 -19.63
CA GLU A 140 -15.77 -1.78 -18.57
C GLU A 140 -16.36 -0.80 -17.55
N ASN A 141 -15.72 0.35 -17.36
CA ASN A 141 -16.09 1.38 -16.38
C ASN A 141 -16.16 2.76 -17.04
N PRO A 142 -17.14 3.01 -17.94
CA PRO A 142 -17.19 4.23 -18.78
C PRO A 142 -17.42 5.52 -18.00
N GLN A 143 -17.86 5.42 -16.73
CA GLN A 143 -18.01 6.57 -15.85
C GLN A 143 -16.70 6.97 -15.15
N GLU A 144 -15.61 6.22 -15.32
CA GLU A 144 -14.31 6.55 -14.73
C GLU A 144 -13.44 7.35 -15.71
N THR A 145 -12.35 7.95 -15.24
CA THR A 145 -11.35 8.63 -16.06
C THR A 145 -9.96 8.33 -15.51
N ILE A 146 -8.92 8.32 -16.35
CA ILE A 146 -7.54 8.06 -15.92
C ILE A 146 -6.69 9.29 -16.17
N LEU A 147 -6.12 9.85 -15.11
CA LEU A 147 -5.06 10.86 -15.19
C LEU A 147 -3.72 10.16 -15.40
N MET A 148 -3.14 10.29 -16.58
CA MET A 148 -1.91 9.60 -16.96
C MET A 148 -0.79 10.63 -17.11
N ARG A 149 0.11 10.72 -16.14
CA ARG A 149 1.37 11.43 -16.34
C ARG A 149 2.19 10.65 -17.35
N LEU A 150 2.60 11.32 -18.42
CA LEU A 150 3.48 10.74 -19.42
C LEU A 150 4.77 11.55 -19.48
N LYS A 151 5.90 10.88 -19.19
CA LYS A 151 7.23 11.49 -19.06
C LYS A 151 8.28 10.70 -19.84
N GLU A 152 9.19 11.41 -20.50
CA GLU A 152 10.43 10.81 -21.01
C GLU A 152 11.43 10.57 -19.87
N GLU A 153 11.77 9.30 -19.62
CA GLU A 153 12.57 8.90 -18.47
C GLU A 153 14.08 8.95 -18.72
N THR A 154 14.50 8.60 -19.93
CA THR A 154 15.91 8.56 -20.33
C THR A 154 16.06 8.98 -21.79
N ASP A 155 17.29 9.27 -22.19
CA ASP A 155 17.63 9.55 -23.58
C ASP A 155 17.10 8.49 -24.56
N PRO A 156 16.68 8.90 -25.77
CA PRO A 156 16.13 8.01 -26.79
C PRO A 156 17.18 7.02 -27.33
N GLU A 157 16.71 5.91 -27.90
CA GLU A 157 17.53 5.14 -28.84
C GLU A 157 17.86 5.99 -30.08
N ASN A 158 19.10 5.92 -30.57
CA ASN A 158 19.54 6.69 -31.71
C ASN A 158 18.64 6.44 -32.94
N GLY A 159 18.24 7.51 -33.63
CA GLY A 159 17.32 7.44 -34.78
C GLY A 159 15.85 7.27 -34.41
N SER A 160 15.48 7.39 -33.13
CA SER A 160 14.06 7.43 -32.73
C SER A 160 13.38 8.71 -33.22
N GLN A 161 12.09 8.61 -33.53
CA GLN A 161 11.21 9.75 -33.81
C GLN A 161 11.12 10.68 -32.59
N SER A 162 10.59 11.90 -32.79
CA SER A 162 10.31 12.80 -31.68
C SER A 162 9.25 12.21 -30.75
N PHE A 163 9.22 12.68 -29.50
CA PHE A 163 8.23 12.25 -28.51
C PHE A 163 6.80 12.52 -29.00
N GLU A 164 6.58 13.73 -29.54
CA GLU A 164 5.29 14.15 -30.07
C GLU A 164 4.81 13.27 -31.23
N GLU A 165 5.66 12.98 -32.22
CA GLU A 165 5.27 12.11 -33.34
C GLU A 165 4.83 10.71 -32.88
N ILE A 166 5.57 10.12 -31.94
CA ILE A 166 5.24 8.80 -31.39
C ILE A 166 3.94 8.87 -30.59
N PHE A 167 3.80 9.85 -29.70
CA PHE A 167 2.60 10.00 -28.89
C PHE A 167 1.36 10.25 -29.77
N LYS A 168 1.47 11.13 -30.77
CA LYS A 168 0.40 11.42 -31.72
C LYS A 168 -0.04 10.16 -32.46
N SER A 169 0.89 9.27 -32.85
CA SER A 169 0.54 7.97 -33.45
C SER A 169 -0.32 7.10 -32.53
N TYR A 170 -0.01 7.04 -31.23
CA TYR A 170 -0.84 6.31 -30.27
C TYR A 170 -2.22 6.96 -30.08
N LYS A 171 -2.24 8.29 -29.98
CA LYS A 171 -3.46 9.07 -29.79
C LYS A 171 -4.41 8.96 -30.98
N ASP A 172 -3.91 9.14 -32.21
CA ASP A 172 -4.72 9.08 -33.44
C ASP A 172 -5.38 7.71 -33.61
N ARG A 173 -4.66 6.62 -33.27
CA ARG A 173 -5.20 5.24 -33.31
C ARG A 173 -6.28 4.98 -32.26
N ASN A 174 -6.31 5.77 -31.18
CA ASN A 174 -7.18 5.57 -30.01
C ASN A 174 -7.98 6.84 -29.67
N VAL A 175 -8.31 7.68 -30.67
CA VAL A 175 -8.87 9.03 -30.48
C VAL A 175 -10.10 9.08 -29.59
N SER A 176 -10.94 8.05 -29.62
CA SER A 176 -12.17 7.96 -28.80
C SER A 176 -11.91 7.77 -27.31
N TYR A 177 -10.70 7.39 -26.90
CA TYR A 177 -10.32 7.18 -25.51
C TYR A 177 -9.39 8.26 -24.95
N PHE A 178 -8.85 9.16 -25.77
CA PHE A 178 -8.12 10.31 -25.26
C PHE A 178 -9.05 11.51 -25.09
N TRP A 179 -8.86 12.27 -24.01
CA TRP A 179 -9.52 13.55 -23.86
C TRP A 179 -8.85 14.59 -24.76
N GLU A 180 -9.65 15.46 -25.37
CA GLU A 180 -9.18 16.55 -26.22
C GLU A 180 -9.28 17.86 -25.43
N PRO A 181 -8.17 18.54 -25.07
CA PRO A 181 -8.24 19.80 -24.32
C PRO A 181 -9.08 20.88 -25.00
N ASN A 182 -9.06 20.91 -26.33
CA ASN A 182 -9.87 21.85 -27.12
C ASN A 182 -11.40 21.58 -27.08
N SER A 183 -11.85 20.48 -26.47
CA SER A 183 -13.28 20.18 -26.30
C SER A 183 -13.98 21.04 -25.25
N VAL A 184 -13.20 21.72 -24.38
CA VAL A 184 -13.69 22.62 -23.33
C VAL A 184 -13.13 24.04 -23.52
N PRO A 185 -13.72 25.08 -22.89
CA PRO A 185 -13.18 26.43 -22.92
C PRO A 185 -11.74 26.49 -22.40
N PHE A 186 -10.93 27.41 -22.94
CA PHE A 186 -9.52 27.57 -22.57
C PHE A 186 -9.28 27.67 -21.06
N SER A 187 -10.16 28.39 -20.34
CA SER A 187 -10.12 28.54 -18.88
C SER A 187 -10.34 27.25 -18.09
N GLU A 188 -10.88 26.20 -18.73
CA GLU A 188 -11.20 24.91 -18.09
C GLU A 188 -10.19 23.81 -18.45
N ARG A 189 -9.29 24.03 -19.41
CA ARG A 189 -8.37 22.99 -19.91
C ARG A 189 -7.42 22.43 -18.86
N ASN A 190 -6.97 23.25 -17.93
CA ASN A 190 -6.08 22.79 -16.85
C ASN A 190 -6.85 22.25 -15.64
N ASN A 191 -8.19 22.28 -15.67
CA ASN A 191 -9.03 21.77 -14.58
C ASN A 191 -10.45 21.43 -15.10
N PRO A 192 -10.57 20.44 -16.00
CA PRO A 192 -11.83 20.08 -16.63
C PRO A 192 -12.81 19.48 -15.62
N LYS A 193 -14.10 19.49 -15.95
CA LYS A 193 -15.11 18.82 -15.14
C LYS A 193 -15.06 17.32 -15.41
N LEU A 194 -15.47 16.53 -14.43
CA LEU A 194 -15.47 15.07 -14.49
C LEU A 194 -16.32 14.56 -15.65
N GLY A 195 -17.48 15.18 -15.89
CA GLY A 195 -18.36 14.85 -17.02
C GLY A 195 -17.69 14.97 -18.39
N ASP A 196 -16.79 15.94 -18.58
CA ASP A 196 -16.11 16.18 -19.86
C ASP A 196 -15.06 15.11 -20.20
N ILE A 197 -14.62 14.35 -19.18
CA ILE A 197 -13.46 13.45 -19.27
C ILE A 197 -13.80 11.99 -18.92
N ARG A 198 -15.07 11.66 -18.62
CA ARG A 198 -15.48 10.27 -18.38
C ARG A 198 -15.24 9.40 -19.60
N GLY A 199 -14.76 8.18 -19.37
CA GLY A 199 -14.37 7.23 -20.40
C GLY A 199 -13.08 7.62 -21.14
N LYS A 200 -12.35 8.63 -20.65
CA LYS A 200 -11.14 9.15 -21.29
C LYS A 200 -9.88 8.94 -20.44
N ILE A 201 -8.76 8.91 -21.14
CA ILE A 201 -7.41 9.11 -20.64
C ILE A 201 -7.13 10.61 -20.77
N VAL A 202 -6.87 11.25 -19.64
CA VAL A 202 -6.41 12.64 -19.56
C VAL A 202 -4.90 12.60 -19.38
N ILE A 203 -4.16 13.11 -20.36
CA ILE A 203 -2.71 13.21 -20.25
C ILE A 203 -2.36 14.33 -19.27
N LEU A 204 -1.51 14.02 -18.29
CA LEU A 204 -0.72 15.02 -17.59
C LEU A 204 0.61 15.13 -18.34
N GLN A 205 0.71 16.13 -19.21
CA GLN A 205 1.77 16.27 -20.19
C GLN A 205 3.06 16.69 -19.49
N ASN A 206 4.02 15.77 -19.41
CA ASN A 206 5.37 16.01 -18.89
C ASN A 206 6.42 15.69 -19.96
N PHE A 207 6.19 16.22 -21.16
CA PHE A 207 7.06 16.16 -22.33
C PHE A 207 6.86 17.40 -23.18
N SER A 208 7.89 17.76 -23.95
CA SER A 208 7.84 18.88 -24.89
C SER A 208 7.08 18.50 -26.16
N ALA A 209 6.16 19.36 -26.59
CA ALA A 209 5.40 19.21 -27.82
C ALA A 209 4.98 20.59 -28.35
N VAL A 210 4.67 20.67 -29.64
CA VAL A 210 4.07 21.85 -30.28
C VAL A 210 2.59 21.96 -29.94
N GLU A 211 1.88 20.83 -29.89
CA GLU A 211 0.45 20.77 -29.54
C GLU A 211 0.21 20.54 -28.03
N GLU A 212 -0.96 20.95 -27.56
CA GLU A 212 -1.47 20.69 -26.22
C GLU A 212 -2.29 19.39 -26.23
N TYR A 213 -1.75 18.32 -25.62
CA TYR A 213 -2.40 17.01 -25.59
C TYR A 213 -3.12 16.70 -24.28
N GLY A 214 -2.99 17.55 -23.27
CA GLY A 214 -3.54 17.33 -21.95
C GLY A 214 -3.28 18.50 -21.01
N ILE A 215 -3.40 18.24 -19.71
CA ILE A 215 -3.09 19.22 -18.66
C ILE A 215 -1.57 19.32 -18.54
N ASN A 216 -1.02 20.53 -18.53
CA ASN A 216 0.41 20.71 -18.31
C ASN A 216 0.80 20.24 -16.90
N TYR A 217 1.68 19.24 -16.79
CA TYR A 217 2.10 18.69 -15.49
C TYR A 217 2.70 19.75 -14.57
N GLU A 218 3.51 20.67 -15.14
CA GLU A 218 4.17 21.74 -14.38
C GLU A 218 3.21 22.83 -13.87
N SER A 219 1.93 22.81 -14.30
CA SER A 219 0.90 23.74 -13.79
C SER A 219 0.28 23.30 -12.47
N LEU A 220 0.53 22.06 -12.05
CA LEU A 220 0.03 21.51 -10.79
C LEU A 220 0.80 22.09 -9.60
N ASN A 221 0.19 22.07 -8.42
CA ASN A 221 0.88 22.32 -7.17
C ASN A 221 1.51 21.00 -6.66
N ILE A 222 2.81 20.82 -6.86
CA ILE A 222 3.49 19.53 -6.68
C ILE A 222 4.43 19.57 -5.46
N GLN A 223 4.34 18.54 -4.61
CA GLN A 223 5.44 18.10 -3.75
C GLN A 223 6.04 16.84 -4.37
N ASP A 224 7.35 16.85 -4.64
CA ASP A 224 8.11 15.69 -5.13
C ASP A 224 9.49 15.60 -4.46
N ASN A 225 9.54 15.69 -3.13
CA ASN A 225 10.80 15.52 -2.39
C ASN A 225 11.16 14.02 -2.32
N PHE A 226 11.65 13.45 -3.41
CA PHE A 226 11.85 11.99 -3.54
C PHE A 226 13.19 11.51 -2.96
N GLU A 227 14.18 12.38 -2.78
CA GLU A 227 15.49 12.01 -2.19
C GLU A 227 15.43 12.06 -0.67
N VAL A 228 15.33 10.89 -0.04
CA VAL A 228 15.23 10.76 1.42
C VAL A 228 16.60 10.51 2.02
N SER A 229 17.10 11.47 2.79
CA SER A 229 18.35 11.32 3.53
C SER A 229 18.28 10.15 4.52
N ALA A 230 19.42 9.49 4.75
CA ALA A 230 19.51 8.41 5.73
C ALA A 230 19.28 8.91 7.16
N GLY A 231 18.64 8.09 7.97
CA GLY A 231 18.32 8.36 9.37
C GLY A 231 16.88 8.84 9.59
N ALA A 232 16.48 8.85 10.86
CA ALA A 232 15.15 9.26 11.30
C ALA A 232 14.81 10.70 10.87
N ASP A 233 15.78 11.60 10.87
CA ASP A 233 15.59 13.00 10.44
C ASP A 233 15.18 13.11 8.97
N GLY A 234 15.82 12.36 8.07
CA GLY A 234 15.48 12.39 6.63
C GLY A 234 14.08 11.83 6.36
N MET A 235 13.71 10.72 7.02
CA MET A 235 12.34 10.19 6.96
C MET A 235 11.31 11.20 7.51
N TYR A 236 11.66 11.89 8.60
CA TYR A 236 10.76 12.87 9.22
C TYR A 236 10.63 14.16 8.40
N GLU A 237 11.68 14.58 7.71
CA GLU A 237 11.64 15.68 6.74
C GLU A 237 10.73 15.33 5.57
N LYS A 238 10.87 14.12 5.00
CA LYS A 238 9.95 13.62 3.98
C LYS A 238 8.51 13.65 4.49
N TRP A 239 8.24 13.12 5.69
CA TRP A 239 6.91 13.20 6.28
C TRP A 239 6.40 14.62 6.45
N SER A 240 7.24 15.53 6.94
CA SER A 240 6.88 16.94 7.14
C SER A 240 6.45 17.59 5.83
N THR A 241 7.17 17.34 4.74
CA THR A 241 6.81 17.85 3.40
C THR A 241 5.51 17.23 2.88
N VAL A 242 5.30 15.92 3.06
CA VAL A 242 4.06 15.20 2.71
C VAL A 242 2.86 15.77 3.48
N LYS A 243 2.97 15.86 4.81
CA LYS A 243 1.93 16.37 5.71
C LYS A 243 1.56 17.81 5.38
N ASN A 244 2.56 18.66 5.12
CA ASN A 244 2.32 20.05 4.72
C ASN A 244 1.58 20.15 3.39
N GLN A 245 1.88 19.29 2.41
CA GLN A 245 1.19 19.29 1.13
C GLN A 245 -0.26 18.79 1.26
N LEU A 246 -0.52 17.79 2.12
CA LEU A 246 -1.90 17.37 2.47
C LEU A 246 -2.69 18.53 3.08
N LEU A 247 -2.10 19.25 4.05
CA LEU A 247 -2.74 20.39 4.70
C LEU A 247 -3.04 21.53 3.72
N LYS A 248 -2.12 21.81 2.78
CA LYS A 248 -2.34 22.80 1.72
C LYS A 248 -3.51 22.40 0.82
N ALA A 249 -3.50 21.17 0.28
CA ALA A 249 -4.58 20.66 -0.56
C ALA A 249 -5.94 20.66 0.16
N ASN A 250 -5.94 20.40 1.47
CA ASN A 250 -7.13 20.41 2.30
C ASN A 250 -7.72 21.83 2.48
N ASN A 251 -6.86 22.79 2.78
CA ASN A 251 -7.25 24.18 3.03
C ASN A 251 -7.68 24.91 1.74
N ASP A 252 -7.10 24.54 0.60
CA ASP A 252 -7.31 25.21 -0.70
C ASP A 252 -8.27 24.45 -1.64
N SER A 253 -9.11 23.57 -1.10
CA SER A 253 -9.98 22.67 -1.89
C SER A 253 -10.92 23.38 -2.88
N ASN A 254 -11.17 24.69 -2.73
CA ASN A 254 -12.03 25.49 -3.63
C ASN A 254 -11.25 26.41 -4.61
N ASN A 255 -9.92 26.35 -4.63
CA ASN A 255 -9.09 27.35 -5.35
C ASN A 255 -8.71 26.94 -6.78
N ASN A 256 -9.45 26.03 -7.42
CA ASN A 256 -9.23 25.56 -8.80
C ASN A 256 -7.84 24.99 -9.13
N HIS A 257 -6.97 24.75 -8.13
CA HIS A 257 -5.64 24.19 -8.31
C HIS A 257 -5.65 22.67 -8.09
N ILE A 258 -5.01 21.94 -8.99
CA ILE A 258 -4.78 20.51 -8.81
C ILE A 258 -3.51 20.33 -7.99
N TYR A 259 -3.65 19.71 -6.81
CA TYR A 259 -2.53 19.38 -5.92
C TYR A 259 -2.08 17.94 -6.18
N LEU A 260 -0.77 17.72 -6.26
CA LEU A 260 -0.15 16.40 -6.35
C LEU A 260 0.89 16.25 -5.24
N ASN A 261 0.79 15.17 -4.49
CA ASN A 261 1.67 14.86 -3.37
C ASN A 261 2.32 13.50 -3.58
N HIS A 262 3.63 13.50 -3.87
CA HIS A 262 4.40 12.26 -3.97
C HIS A 262 4.75 11.76 -2.58
N PHE A 263 4.11 10.67 -2.18
CA PHE A 263 4.48 9.89 -1.00
C PHE A 263 5.71 9.04 -1.26
N SER A 264 5.98 8.72 -2.53
CA SER A 264 7.16 7.99 -2.98
C SER A 264 8.47 8.66 -2.59
N GLY A 265 9.51 7.86 -2.48
CA GLY A 265 10.86 8.34 -2.20
C GLY A 265 11.87 7.21 -2.08
N THR A 266 13.16 7.57 -2.10
CA THR A 266 14.27 6.64 -2.01
C THR A 266 15.51 7.35 -1.48
N GLY A 267 16.45 6.62 -0.89
CA GLY A 267 17.80 7.10 -0.58
C GLY A 267 18.69 7.27 -1.82
N GLY A 268 18.13 7.16 -3.03
CA GLY A 268 18.86 7.23 -4.29
C GLY A 268 19.94 6.15 -4.37
N ALA A 269 21.11 6.49 -4.90
CA ALA A 269 22.24 5.54 -4.99
C ALA A 269 22.72 5.05 -3.61
N THR A 270 22.48 5.82 -2.54
CA THR A 270 22.88 5.45 -1.17
C THR A 270 21.97 4.41 -0.54
N ALA A 271 20.78 4.17 -1.11
CA ALA A 271 19.82 3.15 -0.65
C ALA A 271 20.42 1.74 -0.57
N LEU A 272 21.38 1.43 -1.46
CA LEU A 272 22.12 0.16 -1.45
C LEU A 272 22.91 -0.09 -0.15
N TRP A 273 23.22 0.97 0.60
CA TRP A 273 24.02 0.90 1.82
C TRP A 273 23.22 1.19 3.09
N ASN A 274 22.14 1.96 2.99
CA ASN A 274 21.34 2.38 4.15
C ASN A 274 19.94 1.75 4.22
N ASN A 275 19.51 1.00 3.20
CA ASN A 275 18.20 0.36 3.06
C ASN A 275 16.99 1.29 2.89
N TYR A 276 17.18 2.55 2.48
CA TYR A 276 16.11 3.52 2.23
C TYR A 276 15.48 3.30 0.86
N TYR A 277 14.96 2.09 0.65
CA TYR A 277 14.27 1.72 -0.57
C TYR A 277 12.84 2.29 -0.61
N PRO A 278 12.20 2.38 -1.80
CA PRO A 278 10.79 2.75 -1.94
C PRO A 278 9.84 2.09 -0.94
N TRP A 279 9.96 0.78 -0.71
CA TRP A 279 9.12 0.06 0.26
C TRP A 279 9.37 0.51 1.71
N PHE A 280 10.60 0.90 2.05
CA PHE A 280 10.94 1.41 3.39
C PHE A 280 10.34 2.79 3.60
N VAL A 281 10.49 3.70 2.62
CA VAL A 281 9.91 5.04 2.67
C VAL A 281 8.38 4.98 2.75
N ALA A 282 7.76 4.06 2.02
CA ALA A 282 6.32 3.84 2.05
C ALA A 282 5.81 3.30 3.41
N SER A 283 6.56 2.41 4.05
CA SER A 283 6.05 1.60 5.18
C SER A 283 6.68 1.87 6.56
N GLY A 284 7.95 2.26 6.62
CA GLY A 284 8.74 2.34 7.86
C GLY A 284 9.07 0.96 8.47
N LYS A 285 8.97 -0.14 7.71
CA LYS A 285 9.12 -1.52 8.20
C LYS A 285 10.56 -2.04 8.11
N GLU A 286 10.85 -3.13 8.83
CA GLU A 286 12.17 -3.78 8.81
C GLU A 286 12.50 -4.44 7.46
N ASN A 287 11.48 -4.87 6.72
CA ASN A 287 11.59 -5.41 5.37
C ASN A 287 10.31 -5.15 4.57
N ARG A 288 10.36 -5.46 3.26
CA ARG A 288 9.28 -5.17 2.31
C ARG A 288 7.99 -5.95 2.53
N ASP A 289 8.00 -7.05 3.29
CA ASP A 289 6.80 -7.89 3.42
C ASP A 289 5.65 -7.10 4.06
N THR A 290 4.43 -7.28 3.53
CA THR A 290 3.23 -6.57 4.02
C THR A 290 3.04 -6.74 5.53
N GLY A 291 3.34 -7.93 6.06
CA GLY A 291 3.29 -8.26 7.49
C GLY A 291 4.57 -8.00 8.27
N SER A 292 5.57 -7.28 7.72
CA SER A 292 6.82 -7.02 8.44
C SER A 292 6.59 -6.10 9.65
N ASN A 293 7.44 -6.26 10.67
CA ASN A 293 7.47 -5.43 11.86
C ASN A 293 7.87 -3.99 11.53
N PRO A 294 7.42 -3.00 12.32
CA PRO A 294 7.93 -1.64 12.21
C PRO A 294 9.43 -1.60 12.58
N GLN A 295 10.22 -0.80 11.84
CA GLN A 295 11.64 -0.64 12.11
C GLN A 295 11.85 0.26 13.33
N LEU A 296 12.51 -0.28 14.35
CA LEU A 296 12.87 0.48 15.56
C LEU A 296 13.94 1.53 15.25
N ILE A 297 13.72 2.76 15.72
CA ILE A 297 14.74 3.84 15.76
C ILE A 297 15.53 3.73 17.07
N GLN A 298 14.82 3.79 18.20
CA GLN A 298 15.44 3.76 19.53
C GLN A 298 14.50 3.24 20.61
N LYS A 299 15.10 2.60 21.63
CA LYS A 299 14.37 2.08 22.79
C LYS A 299 14.02 3.12 23.84
N ASN A 300 14.79 4.21 23.91
CA ASN A 300 14.59 5.25 24.90
C ASN A 300 13.53 6.25 24.43
N THR A 301 12.71 6.73 25.35
CA THR A 301 11.76 7.82 25.08
C THR A 301 12.49 9.09 24.63
N THR A 302 11.98 9.75 23.60
CA THR A 302 12.46 11.04 23.10
C THR A 302 11.30 11.95 22.69
N ASN A 303 11.48 13.27 22.68
CA ASN A 303 10.51 14.23 22.15
C ASN A 303 10.72 14.53 20.65
N GLU A 304 11.77 13.98 20.05
CA GLU A 304 12.04 14.07 18.62
C GLU A 304 11.02 13.25 17.81
N TRP A 305 10.82 13.64 16.55
CA TRP A 305 9.92 12.98 15.59
C TRP A 305 8.53 12.72 16.17
N LYS A 306 7.84 13.79 16.57
CA LYS A 306 6.60 13.71 17.37
C LYS A 306 5.49 12.91 16.72
N ASP A 307 5.43 12.94 15.38
CA ASP A 307 4.43 12.22 14.60
C ASP A 307 4.77 10.73 14.41
N PHE A 308 6.01 10.29 14.72
CA PHE A 308 6.41 8.91 14.50
C PHE A 308 5.77 7.93 15.50
N PRO A 309 5.46 6.69 15.07
CA PRO A 309 4.81 5.69 15.92
C PRO A 309 5.61 5.37 17.17
N ARG A 310 4.88 5.11 18.26
CA ARG A 310 5.43 4.72 19.56
C ARG A 310 4.66 3.56 20.17
N ASP A 311 5.38 2.65 20.83
CA ASP A 311 4.75 1.60 21.64
C ASP A 311 4.41 2.12 23.06
N THR A 312 3.81 1.26 23.88
CA THR A 312 3.47 1.58 25.27
C THR A 312 4.67 1.85 26.16
N ASN A 313 5.87 1.42 25.76
CA ASN A 313 7.12 1.70 26.47
C ASN A 313 7.77 3.00 25.99
N GLY A 314 7.16 3.69 25.01
CA GLY A 314 7.65 4.91 24.40
C GLY A 314 8.87 4.72 23.50
N GLN A 315 9.11 3.49 23.05
CA GLN A 315 10.06 3.19 21.97
C GLN A 315 9.57 3.86 20.68
N VAL A 316 10.51 4.36 19.87
CA VAL A 316 10.17 5.10 18.64
C VAL A 316 10.50 4.26 17.43
N PHE A 317 9.57 4.20 16.48
CA PHE A 317 9.68 3.46 15.24
C PHE A 317 9.62 4.42 14.04
N TYR A 318 10.20 4.02 12.92
CA TYR A 318 10.05 4.79 11.68
C TYR A 318 8.58 4.80 11.25
N GLY A 319 8.08 5.98 10.91
CA GLY A 319 6.81 6.10 10.20
C GLY A 319 7.02 6.11 8.68
N GLY A 320 6.27 5.30 7.96
CA GLY A 320 6.24 5.31 6.49
C GLY A 320 5.23 6.32 5.95
N MET A 321 5.45 6.84 4.74
CA MET A 321 4.58 7.86 4.16
C MET A 321 3.16 7.35 3.95
N ASN A 322 3.01 6.10 3.50
CA ASN A 322 1.68 5.52 3.31
C ASN A 322 1.00 5.23 4.64
N THR A 323 1.74 4.71 5.62
CA THR A 323 1.17 4.34 6.93
C THR A 323 0.74 5.59 7.69
N MET A 324 1.65 6.55 7.89
CA MET A 324 1.34 7.82 8.54
C MET A 324 0.31 8.65 7.76
N GLY A 325 0.37 8.66 6.43
CA GLY A 325 -0.59 9.39 5.62
C GLY A 325 -2.01 8.82 5.73
N THR A 326 -2.14 7.49 5.79
CA THR A 326 -3.43 6.83 6.05
C THR A 326 -3.96 7.23 7.42
N ASP A 327 -3.14 7.11 8.47
CA ASP A 327 -3.53 7.47 9.84
C ASP A 327 -3.93 8.94 9.95
N PHE A 328 -3.16 9.83 9.31
CA PHE A 328 -3.44 11.26 9.32
C PHE A 328 -4.75 11.63 8.63
N ILE A 329 -5.11 10.93 7.54
CA ILE A 329 -6.41 11.09 6.89
C ILE A 329 -7.54 10.56 7.81
N LEU A 330 -7.34 9.40 8.44
CA LEU A 330 -8.35 8.74 9.28
C LEU A 330 -8.57 9.39 10.64
N GLN A 331 -7.55 10.04 11.22
CA GLN A 331 -7.66 10.80 12.49
C GLN A 331 -8.66 11.96 12.40
N GLY A 332 -9.04 12.37 11.17
CA GLY A 332 -9.99 13.43 10.92
C GLY A 332 -9.32 14.79 10.74
N GLY A 333 -10.01 15.70 10.04
CA GLY A 333 -9.53 17.05 9.74
C GLY A 333 -9.04 17.23 8.30
N ILE A 334 -8.69 16.14 7.62
CA ILE A 334 -8.54 16.11 6.17
C ILE A 334 -9.89 15.80 5.53
N ARG A 335 -10.32 16.66 4.61
CA ARG A 335 -11.53 16.56 3.78
C ARG A 335 -11.19 16.49 2.30
N HIS A 336 -9.98 16.89 1.92
CA HIS A 336 -9.48 16.85 0.56
C HIS A 336 -7.96 16.63 0.56
N SER A 337 -7.47 15.60 -0.14
CA SER A 337 -6.04 15.28 -0.22
C SER A 337 -5.36 15.76 -1.50
N GLY A 338 -6.14 16.18 -2.50
CA GLY A 338 -5.67 16.23 -3.88
C GLY A 338 -5.29 14.85 -4.40
N ILE A 339 -4.36 14.80 -5.35
CA ILE A 339 -3.80 13.56 -5.89
C ILE A 339 -2.66 13.08 -4.98
N ILE A 340 -2.69 11.82 -4.56
CA ILE A 340 -1.57 11.17 -3.86
C ILE A 340 -0.92 10.16 -4.79
N ALA A 341 0.38 10.30 -5.06
CA ALA A 341 1.17 9.33 -5.80
C ALA A 341 2.06 8.52 -4.83
N ALA A 342 1.71 7.25 -4.62
CA ALA A 342 2.36 6.39 -3.63
C ALA A 342 3.10 5.20 -4.27
N ASP A 343 4.16 4.74 -3.60
CA ASP A 343 4.76 3.43 -3.83
C ASP A 343 4.02 2.40 -2.97
N PHE A 344 3.64 1.25 -3.54
CA PHE A 344 3.00 0.14 -2.81
C PHE A 344 1.78 0.56 -1.93
N PRO A 345 0.81 1.35 -2.44
CA PRO A 345 -0.34 1.75 -1.65
C PRO A 345 -1.17 0.53 -1.24
N GLY A 346 -1.44 0.42 0.06
CA GLY A 346 -2.33 -0.58 0.61
C GLY A 346 -3.80 -0.17 0.50
N PRO A 347 -4.74 -1.12 0.76
CA PRO A 347 -6.17 -0.89 0.59
C PRO A 347 -6.71 0.24 1.47
N GLY A 348 -6.17 0.44 2.68
CA GLY A 348 -6.60 1.51 3.58
C GLY A 348 -6.20 2.91 3.10
N LEU A 349 -5.02 3.05 2.48
CA LEU A 349 -4.63 4.33 1.88
C LEU A 349 -5.56 4.66 0.71
N ILE A 350 -5.79 3.69 -0.18
CA ILE A 350 -6.64 3.89 -1.36
C ILE A 350 -8.08 4.22 -0.95
N ASP A 351 -8.67 3.43 -0.06
CA ASP A 351 -10.05 3.62 0.42
C ASP A 351 -10.23 4.95 1.17
N SER A 352 -9.29 5.30 2.06
CA SER A 352 -9.38 6.56 2.82
C SER A 352 -9.35 7.78 1.90
N ILE A 353 -8.52 7.78 0.84
CA ILE A 353 -8.50 8.85 -0.17
C ILE A 353 -9.84 8.91 -0.93
N ILE A 354 -10.37 7.76 -1.36
CA ILE A 354 -11.65 7.71 -2.10
C ILE A 354 -12.80 8.27 -1.25
N LYS A 355 -12.85 7.92 0.04
CA LYS A 355 -13.89 8.36 0.98
C LYS A 355 -13.92 9.87 1.20
N LEU A 356 -12.78 10.57 1.04
CA LEU A 356 -12.74 12.05 1.09
C LEU A 356 -13.62 12.72 0.04
N ASN A 357 -14.00 12.03 -1.04
CA ASN A 357 -14.87 12.58 -2.07
C ASN A 357 -16.37 12.63 -1.67
N GLY A 358 -16.70 12.28 -0.43
CA GLY A 358 -18.08 12.20 0.08
C GLY A 358 -18.80 10.93 -0.36
N ILE A 359 -18.06 9.93 -0.83
CA ILE A 359 -18.60 8.64 -1.22
C ILE A 359 -18.77 7.81 0.05
N ASN A 360 -19.98 7.82 0.58
CA ASN A 360 -20.41 6.79 1.51
C ASN A 360 -20.64 5.53 0.69
N VAL A 361 -19.68 4.62 0.77
CA VAL A 361 -19.84 3.30 0.21
C VAL A 361 -20.94 2.63 1.05
N ASN A 362 -22.10 2.34 0.45
CA ASN A 362 -23.16 1.56 1.10
C ASN A 362 -22.67 0.10 1.18
N GLU A 363 -21.71 -0.11 2.06
CA GLU A 363 -21.10 -1.39 2.32
C GLU A 363 -22.17 -2.36 2.78
N LYS A 364 -22.29 -3.49 2.08
CA LYS A 364 -23.05 -4.63 2.55
C LYS A 364 -22.11 -5.56 3.28
N GLU A 365 -22.50 -5.98 4.47
CA GLU A 365 -21.78 -6.96 5.26
C GLU A 365 -22.40 -8.34 4.99
N ILE A 366 -21.68 -9.19 4.27
CA ILE A 366 -22.10 -10.57 3.98
C ILE A 366 -21.31 -11.50 4.90
N LEU A 367 -21.98 -12.18 5.84
CA LEU A 367 -21.33 -13.16 6.69
C LEU A 367 -20.73 -14.29 5.84
N ILE A 368 -19.42 -14.50 5.91
CA ILE A 368 -18.70 -15.53 5.13
C ILE A 368 -18.11 -16.64 6.00
N SER A 369 -17.87 -16.38 7.29
CA SER A 369 -17.33 -17.40 8.20
C SER A 369 -17.72 -17.11 9.66
N GLN A 370 -17.82 -18.16 10.46
CA GLN A 370 -18.02 -18.09 11.90
C GLN A 370 -17.11 -19.12 12.57
N ILE A 371 -16.27 -18.66 13.49
CA ILE A 371 -15.19 -19.44 14.10
C ILE A 371 -15.34 -19.41 15.61
N SER A 372 -15.24 -20.56 16.25
CA SER A 372 -15.11 -20.66 17.71
C SER A 372 -13.63 -20.65 18.10
N SER A 373 -13.28 -19.85 19.10
CA SER A 373 -11.95 -19.82 19.71
C SER A 373 -12.04 -20.02 21.21
N ASP A 374 -11.07 -20.75 21.76
CA ASP A 374 -10.83 -20.78 23.19
C ASP A 374 -10.21 -19.46 23.66
N SER A 375 -10.31 -19.18 24.97
CA SER A 375 -9.66 -18.02 25.61
C SER A 375 -8.14 -18.17 25.77
N LYS A 376 -7.61 -19.37 25.50
CA LYS A 376 -6.19 -19.72 25.62
C LYS A 376 -5.79 -20.63 24.44
N PRO A 377 -4.49 -20.78 24.17
CA PRO A 377 -4.03 -21.75 23.19
C PRO A 377 -4.56 -23.17 23.49
N LEU A 378 -4.89 -23.91 22.44
CA LEU A 378 -5.34 -25.30 22.51
C LEU A 378 -4.26 -26.18 23.17
N PRO A 379 -4.63 -27.31 23.79
CA PRO A 379 -3.66 -28.20 24.42
C PRO A 379 -2.56 -28.64 23.45
N GLY A 380 -1.30 -28.35 23.79
CA GLY A 380 -0.13 -28.68 22.97
C GLY A 380 0.25 -27.61 21.94
N GLU A 381 -0.56 -26.57 21.78
CA GLU A 381 -0.28 -25.45 20.88
C GLU A 381 0.38 -24.28 21.61
N LYS A 382 1.29 -23.57 20.93
CA LYS A 382 1.99 -22.42 21.53
C LYS A 382 1.12 -21.15 21.55
N ASN A 383 0.34 -20.95 20.50
CA ASN A 383 -0.36 -19.70 20.19
C ASN A 383 -1.77 -19.93 19.64
N ARG A 384 -2.02 -21.04 18.94
CA ARG A 384 -3.29 -21.38 18.29
C ARG A 384 -4.40 -21.62 19.30
N SER A 385 -5.52 -20.90 19.19
CA SER A 385 -6.71 -21.03 20.04
C SER A 385 -7.98 -21.48 19.29
N SER A 386 -7.91 -21.67 17.97
CA SER A 386 -8.99 -22.23 17.17
C SER A 386 -8.52 -23.38 16.27
N GLN A 387 -9.48 -24.14 15.72
CA GLN A 387 -9.21 -25.00 14.57
C GLN A 387 -8.91 -24.16 13.33
N ASN A 388 -8.34 -24.80 12.30
CA ASN A 388 -8.19 -24.17 10.99
C ASN A 388 -9.56 -23.83 10.41
N PHE A 389 -9.67 -22.66 9.82
CA PHE A 389 -10.84 -22.20 9.09
C PHE A 389 -10.43 -21.66 7.73
N SER A 390 -11.39 -21.64 6.82
CA SER A 390 -11.19 -21.14 5.47
C SER A 390 -11.91 -19.80 5.29
N ILE A 391 -11.25 -18.90 4.58
CA ILE A 391 -11.86 -17.75 3.91
C ILE A 391 -11.64 -18.01 2.42
N ASN A 392 -12.65 -18.57 1.76
CA ASN A 392 -12.62 -18.91 0.34
C ASN A 392 -13.87 -18.32 -0.34
N ASN A 393 -13.83 -18.14 -1.66
CA ASN A 393 -15.00 -17.76 -2.47
C ASN A 393 -15.68 -16.46 -1.98
N LEU A 394 -14.89 -15.40 -1.79
CA LEU A 394 -15.41 -14.09 -1.40
C LEU A 394 -16.51 -13.63 -2.38
N PRO A 395 -17.61 -13.05 -1.88
CA PRO A 395 -18.64 -12.47 -2.74
C PRO A 395 -18.05 -11.51 -3.77
N PRO A 396 -18.56 -11.48 -5.01
CA PRO A 396 -18.13 -10.50 -6.00
C PRO A 396 -18.27 -9.07 -5.47
N GLY A 397 -17.26 -8.23 -5.69
CA GLY A 397 -17.25 -6.85 -5.17
C GLY A 397 -16.85 -6.75 -3.70
N THR A 398 -16.30 -7.81 -3.10
CA THR A 398 -15.67 -7.73 -1.78
C THR A 398 -14.51 -6.74 -1.80
N ILE A 399 -14.52 -5.82 -0.86
CA ILE A 399 -13.49 -4.80 -0.66
C ILE A 399 -12.68 -5.05 0.62
N GLY A 400 -13.22 -5.78 1.58
CA GLY A 400 -12.50 -6.07 2.82
C GLY A 400 -13.22 -7.11 3.65
N LEU A 401 -12.64 -7.44 4.80
CA LEU A 401 -13.27 -8.26 5.82
C LEU A 401 -13.56 -7.40 7.04
N LYS A 402 -14.69 -7.65 7.70
CA LYS A 402 -15.02 -7.13 9.02
C LYS A 402 -15.09 -8.29 10.01
N TRP A 403 -14.46 -8.09 11.17
CA TRP A 403 -14.38 -9.09 12.23
C TRP A 403 -15.29 -8.66 13.39
N ILE A 404 -16.31 -9.44 13.69
CA ILE A 404 -17.22 -9.21 14.83
C ILE A 404 -16.93 -10.26 15.90
N ILE A 405 -16.74 -9.82 17.13
CA ILE A 405 -16.43 -10.70 18.26
C ILE A 405 -17.66 -10.82 19.16
N GLU A 406 -18.06 -12.06 19.44
CA GLU A 406 -19.17 -12.40 20.32
C GLU A 406 -18.64 -13.21 21.52
N PRO A 407 -18.38 -12.57 22.67
CA PRO A 407 -18.01 -13.25 23.90
C PRO A 407 -19.12 -14.20 24.35
N THR A 408 -18.76 -15.34 24.92
CA THR A 408 -19.78 -16.28 25.44
C THR A 408 -20.30 -15.88 26.82
N GLN A 409 -19.50 -15.20 27.66
CA GLN A 409 -19.94 -14.88 29.02
C GLN A 409 -19.17 -13.72 29.68
N GLY A 410 -19.85 -12.60 29.94
CA GLY A 410 -19.40 -11.61 30.92
C GLY A 410 -18.25 -10.68 30.48
N GLU A 411 -17.49 -11.03 29.43
CA GLU A 411 -16.58 -10.08 28.79
C GLU A 411 -17.30 -9.14 27.81
N THR A 412 -16.74 -7.96 27.59
CA THR A 412 -17.16 -7.06 26.50
C THR A 412 -16.36 -7.41 25.24
N SER A 413 -17.00 -7.37 24.08
CA SER A 413 -16.36 -7.63 22.78
C SER A 413 -15.11 -6.78 22.56
N ASP A 414 -15.13 -5.53 23.05
CA ASP A 414 -14.07 -4.54 22.87
C ASP A 414 -12.82 -4.83 23.72
N SER A 415 -12.95 -5.69 24.74
CA SER A 415 -11.81 -6.12 25.56
C SER A 415 -11.00 -7.23 24.90
N ILE A 416 -11.55 -7.90 23.90
CA ILE A 416 -10.95 -9.08 23.26
C ILE A 416 -10.13 -8.65 22.07
N SER A 417 -8.91 -9.17 21.99
CA SER A 417 -8.07 -9.07 20.79
C SER A 417 -7.34 -10.38 20.50
N PHE A 418 -7.03 -10.63 19.24
CA PHE A 418 -6.29 -11.82 18.81
C PHE A 418 -5.56 -11.55 17.49
N ASN A 419 -4.76 -12.53 17.06
CA ASN A 419 -4.16 -12.57 15.73
C ASN A 419 -4.86 -13.62 14.87
N ILE A 420 -4.85 -13.42 13.57
CA ILE A 420 -5.13 -14.45 12.57
C ILE A 420 -3.80 -14.87 11.95
N MET A 421 -3.52 -16.17 11.99
CA MET A 421 -2.30 -16.75 11.45
C MET A 421 -2.64 -17.79 10.38
N VAL A 422 -1.69 -18.05 9.48
CA VAL A 422 -1.77 -19.10 8.46
C VAL A 422 -0.91 -20.27 8.90
N ASP A 423 -1.52 -21.45 8.93
CA ASP A 423 -0.83 -22.72 9.13
C ASP A 423 -0.06 -23.11 7.86
N VAL A 424 1.27 -22.99 7.93
CA VAL A 424 2.18 -23.27 6.80
C VAL A 424 2.80 -24.64 6.99
N SER A 425 2.36 -25.60 6.19
CA SER A 425 2.92 -26.96 6.22
C SER A 425 4.43 -26.93 5.93
N LEU A 426 5.22 -27.51 6.85
CA LEU A 426 6.69 -27.55 6.80
C LEU A 426 7.37 -26.16 6.83
N GLY A 427 6.66 -25.12 7.29
CA GLY A 427 7.18 -23.76 7.43
C GLY A 427 6.89 -23.15 8.80
N LEU A 428 7.26 -21.88 8.97
CA LEU A 428 6.85 -21.09 10.12
C LEU A 428 5.50 -20.44 9.84
N ASP A 429 4.55 -20.62 10.76
CA ASP A 429 3.24 -19.98 10.70
C ASP A 429 3.40 -18.46 10.71
N ARG A 430 2.68 -17.80 9.80
CA ARG A 430 2.78 -16.35 9.59
C ARG A 430 1.54 -15.68 10.10
N VAL A 431 1.70 -14.49 10.68
CA VAL A 431 0.57 -13.63 11.03
C VAL A 431 0.03 -12.98 9.76
N SER A 432 -1.24 -13.25 9.45
CA SER A 432 -1.96 -12.56 8.39
C SER A 432 -2.58 -11.27 8.89
N TRP A 433 -3.15 -11.24 10.09
CA TRP A 433 -3.62 -10.00 10.69
C TRP A 433 -3.37 -10.04 12.20
N SER A 434 -2.89 -8.95 12.79
CA SER A 434 -2.61 -8.85 14.22
C SER A 434 -3.58 -7.88 14.90
N ASN A 435 -3.71 -8.03 16.22
CA ASN A 435 -4.52 -7.14 17.06
C ASN A 435 -5.96 -6.96 16.55
N ILE A 436 -6.54 -8.01 15.96
CA ILE A 436 -7.94 -8.03 15.57
C ILE A 436 -8.79 -7.91 16.82
N SER A 437 -9.47 -6.79 16.93
CA SER A 437 -10.48 -6.48 17.93
C SER A 437 -11.86 -6.42 17.29
N ASN A 438 -12.89 -6.25 18.11
CA ASN A 438 -14.25 -6.12 17.63
C ASN A 438 -14.39 -4.98 16.60
N GLU A 439 -15.12 -5.25 15.53
CA GLU A 439 -15.31 -4.37 14.35
C GLU A 439 -14.06 -4.07 13.53
N SER A 440 -12.93 -4.74 13.79
CA SER A 440 -11.73 -4.60 12.98
C SER A 440 -12.01 -4.86 11.51
N ARG A 441 -11.30 -4.13 10.63
CA ARG A 441 -11.40 -4.25 9.18
C ARG A 441 -10.05 -4.60 8.58
N THR A 442 -10.04 -5.56 7.65
CA THR A 442 -8.80 -6.03 7.02
C THR A 442 -8.95 -6.17 5.51
N ALA A 443 -7.82 -6.27 4.82
CA ALA A 443 -7.78 -6.72 3.43
C ALA A 443 -8.50 -8.07 3.28
N ALA A 444 -9.14 -8.30 2.13
CA ALA A 444 -9.81 -9.56 1.86
C ALA A 444 -8.84 -10.55 1.22
N ASP A 445 -8.21 -11.37 2.06
CA ASP A 445 -7.28 -12.40 1.62
C ASP A 445 -7.92 -13.78 1.76
N THR A 446 -7.68 -14.66 0.79
CA THR A 446 -8.24 -16.01 0.79
C THR A 446 -7.20 -17.03 1.20
N ASN A 447 -7.53 -17.86 2.18
CA ASN A 447 -6.71 -18.99 2.57
C ASN A 447 -7.60 -20.07 3.17
N SER A 448 -7.18 -21.32 3.00
CA SER A 448 -7.90 -22.48 3.55
C SER A 448 -7.45 -22.88 4.96
N LYS A 449 -6.38 -22.25 5.47
CA LYS A 449 -5.67 -22.66 6.69
C LYS A 449 -5.44 -21.51 7.67
N TYR A 450 -6.40 -20.60 7.79
CA TYR A 450 -6.35 -19.57 8.84
C TYR A 450 -6.66 -20.17 10.20
N TYR A 451 -6.10 -19.63 11.27
CA TYR A 451 -6.47 -19.94 12.65
C TYR A 451 -6.33 -18.71 13.56
N ILE A 452 -7.10 -18.68 14.64
CA ILE A 452 -7.05 -17.64 15.67
C ILE A 452 -5.89 -17.96 16.62
N ALA A 453 -5.09 -16.95 16.92
CA ALA A 453 -3.90 -17.08 17.74
C ALA A 453 -3.77 -15.96 18.78
N ASN A 454 -3.14 -16.27 19.91
CA ASN A 454 -2.84 -15.33 21.00
C ASN A 454 -4.04 -14.48 21.45
N PRO A 455 -5.19 -15.09 21.83
CA PRO A 455 -6.29 -14.35 22.40
C PRO A 455 -5.87 -13.62 23.68
N SER A 456 -6.31 -12.37 23.82
CA SER A 456 -6.01 -11.48 24.94
C SER A 456 -7.28 -10.79 25.41
N GLY A 457 -7.33 -10.46 26.71
CA GLY A 457 -8.48 -9.78 27.33
C GLY A 457 -9.73 -10.64 27.48
N VAL A 458 -9.61 -11.97 27.37
CA VAL A 458 -10.72 -12.91 27.45
C VAL A 458 -10.37 -14.10 28.35
N ASN A 459 -11.33 -14.57 29.15
CA ASN A 459 -11.18 -15.75 30.01
C ASN A 459 -12.10 -16.91 29.60
N HIS A 460 -13.17 -16.64 28.84
CA HIS A 460 -14.08 -17.65 28.31
C HIS A 460 -13.96 -17.82 26.78
N PRO A 461 -14.39 -18.95 26.20
CA PRO A 461 -14.45 -19.08 24.75
C PRO A 461 -15.25 -17.94 24.10
N PHE A 462 -14.98 -17.65 22.84
CA PHE A 462 -15.67 -16.60 22.10
C PHE A 462 -15.86 -17.03 20.65
N THR A 463 -16.82 -16.38 19.99
CA THR A 463 -17.11 -16.58 18.58
C THR A 463 -16.61 -15.37 17.79
N VAL A 464 -16.02 -15.62 16.63
CA VAL A 464 -15.61 -14.60 15.67
C VAL A 464 -16.41 -14.79 14.40
N LYS A 465 -17.16 -13.77 14.01
CA LYS A 465 -17.86 -13.71 12.72
C LYS A 465 -17.04 -12.87 11.75
N VAL A 466 -16.84 -13.41 10.56
CA VAL A 466 -16.12 -12.73 9.48
C VAL A 466 -17.14 -12.36 8.41
N TYR A 467 -17.26 -11.07 8.13
CA TYR A 467 -18.10 -10.55 7.07
C TYR A 467 -17.23 -10.08 5.91
N ALA A 468 -17.58 -10.47 4.69
CA ALA A 468 -17.12 -9.76 3.50
C ALA A 468 -17.86 -8.42 3.41
N ILE A 469 -17.10 -7.34 3.33
CA ILE A 469 -17.61 -6.00 3.05
C ILE A 469 -17.68 -5.87 1.53
N THR A 470 -18.85 -5.65 0.95
CA THR A 470 -19.03 -5.50 -0.50
C THR A 470 -19.63 -4.15 -0.88
N ASN A 471 -19.30 -3.65 -2.07
CA ASN A 471 -19.80 -2.38 -2.61
C ASN A 471 -21.04 -2.48 -3.49
#